data_AF-A0A5B0G6Z7-F1
#
_entry.id   AF-A0A5B0G6Z7-F1
#
_cell.length_a   1.000
_cell.length_b   1.000
_cell.length_c   1.000
_cell.angle_alpha   90.00
_cell.angle_beta   90.00
_cell.angle_gamma   90.00
#
_symmetry.space_group_name_H-M   'P 1'
#
loop_
_entity.id
_entity.type
_entity.pdbx_description
1 polymer ?
#
loop_
_entity_poly.entity_id
_entity_poly.type
_entity_poly.pdbx_seq_one_letter_code
_entity_poly.pdbx_strand_id
1 'polypeptide(L)'
;MHFEAFSSSELAAYLRGIPAVNARLGDDSELQVVEVGDGNLNYVYFVSSARDPRRSVVVKQAPPFLRLVGEAWPLPRERIEREVAALRRFGALCPQHVPSVYHADSEKYLIVMQRLASHRVLRQGLTEGIVYPHLADHISTFLARTLFHGSDLYLSPEAKKAAASGGINTELCKITEDLVFTYPFEDHASNVYSPALPAVAIERLRTHEPLRRAAGEMKWAFMNHAETLVHGDLHTGSIMANEHETYVIDPEFAFYGPMGFDTGAFIANLLLAYYPRDWHDRMAGREPLAFQRWLLEQVEAVWNGFAQKFAQLWRMHEREAGRAWIGGPAEARAAEAFREEFMRRLLADTLGFAGCKMIRRIVGMAKVAEITSIKDEAVRARVEVRCLRLAEALLVQRRELASVEAVTALAAQVLAQTVDV
;
A
#
# COMPACT_ATOMS: atom_id res chain seq x y z
N MET A 1 -33.26 5.97 -2.19
CA MET A 1 -32.77 6.78 -3.31
C MET A 1 -31.70 5.99 -4.02
N HIS A 2 -31.76 5.88 -5.35
CA HIS A 2 -30.63 5.41 -6.13
C HIS A 2 -29.45 6.36 -5.90
N PHE A 3 -28.24 5.81 -5.79
CA PHE A 3 -27.04 6.64 -5.71
C PHE A 3 -26.82 7.30 -7.07
N GLU A 4 -26.77 8.63 -7.08
CA GLU A 4 -26.37 9.40 -8.26
C GLU A 4 -25.04 10.10 -7.96
N ALA A 5 -24.06 9.87 -8.82
CA ALA A 5 -22.81 10.60 -8.78
C ALA A 5 -23.08 12.07 -9.10
N PHE A 6 -22.36 12.99 -8.45
CA PHE A 6 -22.49 14.40 -8.77
C PHE A 6 -22.16 14.68 -10.24
N SER A 7 -23.01 15.44 -10.92
CA SER A 7 -22.60 16.11 -12.15
C SER A 7 -21.56 17.20 -11.86
N SER A 8 -20.80 17.60 -12.90
CA SER A 8 -19.81 18.68 -12.79
C SER A 8 -20.42 19.98 -12.22
N SER A 9 -21.63 20.34 -12.65
CA SER A 9 -22.33 21.55 -12.18
C SER A 9 -22.80 21.44 -10.74
N GLU A 10 -23.35 20.28 -10.33
CA GLU A 10 -23.81 20.08 -8.96
C GLU A 10 -22.64 20.04 -7.98
N LEU A 11 -21.52 19.40 -8.36
CA LEU A 11 -20.33 19.39 -7.53
C LEU A 11 -19.76 20.79 -7.37
N ALA A 12 -19.67 21.56 -8.46
CA ALA A 12 -19.19 22.94 -8.39
C ALA A 12 -20.05 23.81 -7.46
N ALA A 13 -21.38 23.71 -7.57
CA ALA A 13 -22.31 24.43 -6.70
C ALA A 13 -22.16 24.01 -5.23
N TYR A 14 -22.07 22.70 -4.97
CA TYR A 14 -21.87 22.15 -3.63
C TYR A 14 -20.57 22.66 -2.99
N LEU A 15 -19.44 22.64 -3.71
CA LEU A 15 -18.14 23.07 -3.19
C LEU A 15 -18.09 24.57 -2.86
N ARG A 16 -18.81 25.41 -3.62
CA ARG A 16 -18.94 26.84 -3.30
C ARG A 16 -19.69 27.10 -2.00
N GLY A 17 -20.60 26.20 -1.62
CA GLY A 17 -21.33 26.26 -0.36
C GLY A 17 -20.46 25.97 0.88
N ILE A 18 -19.22 25.50 0.70
CA ILE A 18 -18.31 25.15 1.80
C ILE A 18 -17.24 26.24 1.93
N PRO A 19 -17.30 27.12 2.95
CA PRO A 19 -16.44 28.31 3.02
C PRO A 19 -14.93 28.00 2.94
N ALA A 20 -14.47 26.97 3.65
CA ALA A 20 -13.05 26.59 3.66
C ALA A 20 -12.54 26.07 2.30
N VAL A 21 -13.41 25.45 1.52
CA VAL A 21 -13.10 24.94 0.17
C VAL A 21 -13.22 26.07 -0.85
N ASN A 22 -14.27 26.91 -0.76
CA ASN A 22 -14.47 28.05 -1.64
C ASN A 22 -13.29 29.03 -1.61
N ALA A 23 -12.79 29.34 -0.41
CA ALA A 23 -11.61 30.19 -0.25
C ALA A 23 -10.35 29.64 -0.96
N ARG A 24 -10.21 28.30 -1.01
CA ARG A 24 -9.09 27.62 -1.71
C ARG A 24 -9.25 27.66 -3.22
N LEU A 25 -10.47 27.50 -3.70
CA LEU A 25 -10.79 27.52 -5.12
C LEU A 25 -10.88 28.96 -5.68
N GLY A 26 -11.09 29.97 -4.83
CA GLY A 26 -11.24 31.37 -5.21
C GLY A 26 -12.71 31.74 -5.42
N ASP A 27 -13.21 32.62 -4.56
CA ASP A 27 -14.64 32.82 -4.27
C ASP A 27 -15.52 33.13 -5.50
N ASP A 28 -15.00 33.86 -6.49
CA ASP A 28 -15.74 34.28 -7.69
C ASP A 28 -15.33 33.54 -8.98
N SER A 29 -14.56 32.47 -8.86
CA SER A 29 -14.05 31.77 -10.03
C SER A 29 -15.00 30.68 -10.52
N GLU A 30 -15.21 30.61 -11.83
CA GLU A 30 -15.80 29.44 -12.47
C GLU A 30 -14.92 28.22 -12.18
N LEU A 31 -15.54 27.07 -11.88
CA LEU A 31 -14.83 25.85 -11.53
C LEU A 31 -14.85 24.88 -12.72
N GLN A 32 -13.68 24.37 -13.06
CA GLN A 32 -13.54 23.25 -13.97
C GLN A 32 -13.52 21.96 -13.14
N VAL A 33 -14.43 21.03 -13.48
CA VAL A 33 -14.58 19.74 -12.80
C VAL A 33 -14.38 18.63 -13.80
N VAL A 34 -13.39 17.77 -13.56
CA VAL A 34 -13.07 16.62 -14.40
C VAL A 34 -13.06 15.36 -13.52
N GLU A 35 -13.87 14.35 -13.87
CA GLU A 35 -13.74 13.03 -13.26
C GLU A 35 -12.54 12.31 -13.88
N VAL A 36 -11.64 11.82 -13.03
CA VAL A 36 -10.34 11.28 -13.41
C VAL A 36 -10.05 9.91 -12.78
N GLY A 37 -11.01 9.35 -12.06
CA GLY A 37 -10.82 8.10 -11.34
C GLY A 37 -10.64 6.93 -12.30
N ASP A 38 -9.43 6.41 -12.38
CA ASP A 38 -9.09 5.07 -12.88
C ASP A 38 -9.15 4.00 -11.76
N GLY A 39 -9.48 4.43 -10.54
CA GLY A 39 -9.47 3.62 -9.33
C GLY A 39 -10.60 2.60 -9.23
N ASN A 40 -10.33 1.52 -8.49
CA ASN A 40 -11.22 0.36 -8.38
C ASN A 40 -12.48 0.59 -7.51
N LEU A 41 -12.49 1.60 -6.63
CA LEU A 41 -13.51 1.72 -5.56
C LEU A 41 -14.38 2.99 -5.62
N ASN A 42 -13.83 4.14 -6.04
CA ASN A 42 -14.46 5.45 -5.81
C ASN A 42 -14.43 6.36 -7.05
N TYR A 43 -15.30 7.37 -7.08
CA TYR A 43 -15.22 8.47 -8.04
C TYR A 43 -14.22 9.51 -7.56
N VAL A 44 -13.37 10.02 -8.46
CA VAL A 44 -12.37 11.04 -8.12
C VAL A 44 -12.50 12.19 -9.10
N TYR A 45 -12.71 13.39 -8.57
CA TYR A 45 -12.88 14.61 -9.34
C TYR A 45 -11.71 15.56 -9.07
N PHE A 46 -11.07 16.02 -10.14
CA PHE A 46 -10.20 17.17 -10.09
C PHE A 46 -11.03 18.43 -10.28
N VAL A 47 -10.92 19.33 -9.30
CA VAL A 47 -11.61 20.62 -9.32
C VAL A 47 -10.59 21.73 -9.27
N SER A 48 -10.64 22.64 -10.23
CA SER A 48 -9.74 23.79 -10.29
C SER A 48 -10.47 25.06 -10.69
N SER A 49 -9.98 26.18 -10.18
CA SER A 49 -10.39 27.50 -10.65
C SER A 49 -10.06 27.68 -12.13
N ALA A 50 -11.02 28.12 -12.94
CA ALA A 50 -10.79 28.50 -14.33
C ALA A 50 -9.86 29.74 -14.45
N ARG A 51 -9.79 30.57 -13.40
CA ARG A 51 -8.92 31.77 -13.37
C ARG A 51 -7.48 31.43 -12.96
N ASP A 52 -7.29 30.50 -12.03
CA ASP A 52 -5.96 30.05 -11.58
C ASP A 52 -5.97 28.53 -11.31
N PRO A 53 -5.57 27.69 -12.28
CA PRO A 53 -5.61 26.24 -12.14
C PRO A 53 -4.80 25.67 -10.95
N ARG A 54 -3.89 26.46 -10.36
CA ARG A 54 -3.15 26.08 -9.13
C ARG A 54 -4.08 26.05 -7.91
N ARG A 55 -5.11 26.89 -7.90
CA ARG A 55 -6.20 26.84 -6.91
C ARG A 55 -7.09 25.66 -7.22
N SER A 56 -6.83 24.56 -6.54
CA SER A 56 -7.45 23.29 -6.88
C SER A 56 -7.58 22.35 -5.69
N VAL A 57 -8.52 21.43 -5.79
CA VAL A 57 -8.77 20.36 -4.83
C VAL A 57 -9.07 19.06 -5.55
N VAL A 58 -8.97 17.95 -4.81
CA VAL A 58 -9.51 16.66 -5.21
C VAL A 58 -10.77 16.40 -4.40
N VAL A 59 -11.81 15.91 -5.06
CA VAL A 59 -12.99 15.36 -4.40
C VAL A 59 -13.04 13.87 -4.65
N LYS A 60 -13.16 13.06 -3.60
CA LYS A 60 -13.37 11.62 -3.72
C LYS A 60 -14.73 11.26 -3.12
N GLN A 61 -15.52 10.48 -3.83
CA GLN A 61 -16.88 10.09 -3.44
C GLN A 61 -17.08 8.58 -3.56
N ALA A 62 -17.66 7.97 -2.53
CA ALA A 62 -17.88 6.52 -2.47
C ALA A 62 -19.26 6.11 -3.01
N PRO A 63 -19.34 5.30 -4.09
CA PRO A 63 -20.57 4.63 -4.48
C PRO A 63 -20.93 3.44 -3.56
N PRO A 64 -22.18 2.96 -3.51
CA PRO A 64 -22.59 1.83 -2.67
C PRO A 64 -22.18 0.45 -3.21
N PHE A 65 -21.17 0.41 -4.07
CA PHE A 65 -20.65 -0.80 -4.72
C PHE A 65 -19.15 -0.64 -5.05
N LEU A 66 -18.49 -1.75 -5.36
CA LEU A 66 -17.12 -1.77 -5.86
C LEU A 66 -17.08 -1.34 -7.33
N ARG A 67 -16.51 -0.17 -7.65
CA ARG A 67 -16.50 0.40 -9.02
C ARG A 67 -15.91 -0.56 -10.07
N LEU A 68 -14.91 -1.36 -9.73
CA LEU A 68 -14.28 -2.34 -10.61
C LEU A 68 -15.26 -3.42 -11.14
N VAL A 69 -16.26 -3.79 -10.33
CA VAL A 69 -17.22 -4.86 -10.64
C VAL A 69 -18.62 -4.30 -10.93
N GLY A 70 -18.90 -3.09 -10.46
CA GLY A 70 -20.21 -2.45 -10.56
C GLY A 70 -21.18 -2.95 -9.49
N GLU A 71 -22.48 -2.75 -9.73
CA GLU A 71 -23.55 -3.04 -8.76
C GLU A 71 -23.62 -4.52 -8.33
N ALA A 72 -23.01 -5.42 -9.09
CA ALA A 72 -22.91 -6.84 -8.75
C ALA A 72 -22.09 -7.11 -7.47
N TRP A 73 -21.32 -6.12 -6.98
CA TRP A 73 -20.59 -6.23 -5.72
C TRP A 73 -20.90 -5.03 -4.80
N PRO A 74 -21.94 -5.12 -3.95
CA PRO A 74 -22.28 -4.10 -2.99
C PRO A 74 -21.14 -3.82 -2.00
N LEU A 75 -20.94 -2.56 -1.65
CA LEU A 75 -19.90 -2.12 -0.74
C LEU A 75 -20.34 -0.90 0.08
N PRO A 76 -20.26 -0.93 1.42
CA PRO A 76 -20.69 0.19 2.26
C PRO A 76 -19.94 1.48 1.93
N ARG A 77 -20.66 2.61 1.91
CA ARG A 77 -20.11 3.93 1.57
C ARG A 77 -19.36 4.55 2.74
N GLU A 78 -19.64 4.08 3.95
CA GLU A 78 -19.02 4.42 5.23
C GLU A 78 -17.50 4.19 5.21
N ARG A 79 -16.98 3.43 4.24
CA ARG A 79 -15.54 3.32 3.95
C ARG A 79 -14.87 4.68 3.75
N ILE A 80 -15.58 5.67 3.22
CA ILE A 80 -15.05 7.02 3.06
C ILE A 80 -14.78 7.69 4.41
N GLU A 81 -15.58 7.40 5.44
CA GLU A 81 -15.36 7.93 6.79
C GLU A 81 -14.12 7.30 7.43
N ARG A 82 -13.89 6.01 7.15
CA ARG A 82 -12.67 5.30 7.57
C ARG A 82 -11.44 5.91 6.90
N GLU A 83 -11.52 6.20 5.61
CA GLU A 83 -10.47 6.91 4.88
C GLU A 83 -10.19 8.31 5.46
N VAL A 84 -11.23 9.10 5.77
CA VAL A 84 -11.07 10.41 6.44
C VAL A 84 -10.35 10.28 7.77
N ALA A 85 -10.79 9.33 8.61
CA ALA A 85 -10.21 9.11 9.93
C ALA A 85 -8.73 8.72 9.81
N ALA A 86 -8.40 7.83 8.88
CA ALA A 86 -7.04 7.41 8.61
C ALA A 86 -6.17 8.54 8.04
N LEU A 87 -6.63 9.28 7.03
CA LEU A 87 -5.92 10.44 6.48
C LEU A 87 -5.64 11.51 7.54
N ARG A 88 -6.62 11.82 8.39
CA ARG A 88 -6.43 12.77 9.50
C ARG A 88 -5.42 12.25 10.52
N ARG A 89 -5.51 10.97 10.88
CA ARG A 89 -4.57 10.34 11.83
C ARG A 89 -3.15 10.31 11.29
N PHE A 90 -2.97 9.83 10.06
CA PHE A 90 -1.67 9.76 9.42
C PHE A 90 -1.11 11.15 9.13
N GLY A 91 -1.94 12.12 8.71
CA GLY A 91 -1.53 13.51 8.50
C GLY A 91 -1.13 14.22 9.80
N ALA A 92 -1.74 13.90 10.93
CA ALA A 92 -1.28 14.40 12.23
C ALA A 92 0.10 13.83 12.63
N LEU A 93 0.40 12.61 12.21
CA LEU A 93 1.67 11.94 12.51
C LEU A 93 2.77 12.31 11.51
N CYS A 94 2.47 12.46 10.23
CA CYS A 94 3.40 12.65 9.13
C CYS A 94 2.83 13.61 8.06
N PRO A 95 2.63 14.90 8.41
CA PRO A 95 1.95 15.87 7.55
C PRO A 95 2.67 16.11 6.20
N GLN A 96 3.97 15.86 6.14
CA GLN A 96 4.77 16.02 4.93
C GLN A 96 4.52 14.94 3.86
N HIS A 97 3.89 13.81 4.22
CA HIS A 97 3.70 12.66 3.32
C HIS A 97 2.24 12.19 3.24
N VAL A 98 1.28 13.00 3.69
CA VAL A 98 -0.16 12.69 3.63
C VAL A 98 -0.91 13.93 3.17
N PRO A 99 -1.80 13.83 2.16
CA PRO A 99 -2.54 14.99 1.67
C PRO A 99 -3.45 15.56 2.76
N SER A 100 -3.51 16.88 2.83
CA SER A 100 -4.40 17.56 3.77
C SER A 100 -5.88 17.34 3.42
N VAL A 101 -6.69 16.95 4.41
CA VAL A 101 -8.16 16.88 4.29
C VAL A 101 -8.75 18.25 4.60
N TYR A 102 -9.48 18.83 3.65
CA TYR A 102 -10.11 20.15 3.79
C TYR A 102 -11.57 20.06 4.23
N HIS A 103 -12.30 19.05 3.77
CA HIS A 103 -13.70 18.83 4.11
C HIS A 103 -14.04 17.34 4.02
N ALA A 104 -15.04 16.91 4.80
CA ALA A 104 -15.62 15.59 4.72
C ALA A 104 -17.11 15.69 5.02
N ASP A 105 -17.93 14.95 4.28
CA ASP A 105 -19.38 14.94 4.41
C ASP A 105 -19.88 13.50 4.41
N SER A 106 -20.38 13.06 5.58
CA SER A 106 -20.91 11.72 5.79
C SER A 106 -22.25 11.47 5.09
N GLU A 107 -23.08 12.50 4.89
CA GLU A 107 -24.37 12.34 4.21
C GLU A 107 -24.17 12.16 2.71
N LYS A 108 -23.16 12.84 2.15
CA LYS A 108 -22.79 12.75 0.73
C LYS A 108 -21.71 11.72 0.43
N TYR A 109 -21.15 11.10 1.47
CA TYR A 109 -20.06 10.14 1.41
C TYR A 109 -18.87 10.62 0.56
N LEU A 110 -18.42 11.84 0.82
CA LEU A 110 -17.32 12.47 0.07
C LEU A 110 -16.26 13.11 0.96
N ILE A 111 -15.07 13.27 0.40
CA ILE A 111 -13.95 14.00 0.97
C ILE A 111 -13.44 15.03 -0.02
N VAL A 112 -13.02 16.18 0.50
CA VAL A 112 -12.29 17.20 -0.27
C VAL A 112 -10.89 17.31 0.33
N MET A 113 -9.86 17.14 -0.49
CA MET A 113 -8.47 17.10 -0.04
C MET A 113 -7.51 17.79 -1.00
N GLN A 114 -6.27 17.94 -0.56
CA GLN A 114 -5.16 18.51 -1.33
C GLN A 114 -5.01 17.83 -2.69
N ARG A 115 -4.93 18.62 -3.76
CA ARG A 115 -4.59 18.13 -5.09
C ARG A 115 -3.08 18.08 -5.28
N LEU A 116 -2.57 16.90 -5.61
CA LEU A 116 -1.16 16.65 -5.89
C LEU A 116 -0.84 16.81 -7.38
N ALA A 117 -1.14 17.99 -7.94
CA ALA A 117 -1.15 18.20 -9.40
C ALA A 117 0.21 18.01 -10.10
N SER A 118 1.32 18.20 -9.38
CA SER A 118 2.70 17.96 -9.88
C SER A 118 3.19 16.52 -9.68
N HIS A 119 2.39 15.65 -9.08
CA HIS A 119 2.79 14.30 -8.72
C HIS A 119 2.17 13.27 -9.66
N ARG A 120 2.84 12.12 -9.78
CA ARG A 120 2.35 10.97 -10.53
C ARG A 120 2.17 9.80 -9.60
N VAL A 121 1.24 8.90 -9.92
CA VAL A 121 1.13 7.62 -9.23
C VAL A 121 2.45 6.87 -9.37
N LEU A 122 3.07 6.47 -8.26
CA LEU A 122 4.41 5.88 -8.24
C LEU A 122 4.50 4.66 -9.16
N ARG A 123 3.46 3.81 -9.19
CA ARG A 123 3.35 2.66 -10.11
C ARG A 123 3.62 3.05 -11.58
N GLN A 124 3.03 4.16 -12.04
CA GLN A 124 3.21 4.63 -13.41
C GLN A 124 4.66 5.07 -13.63
N GLY A 125 5.23 5.85 -12.70
CA GLY A 125 6.62 6.26 -12.76
C GLY A 125 7.62 5.10 -12.76
N LEU A 126 7.39 4.06 -11.95
CA LEU A 126 8.21 2.86 -11.93
C LEU A 126 8.12 2.08 -13.26
N THR A 127 6.94 2.04 -13.87
CA THR A 127 6.75 1.45 -15.21
C THR A 127 7.53 2.23 -16.27
N GLU A 128 7.53 3.56 -16.18
CA GLU A 128 8.25 4.45 -17.08
C GLU A 128 9.78 4.45 -16.87
N GLY A 129 10.26 3.94 -15.73
CA GLY A 129 11.68 3.94 -15.37
C GLY A 129 12.16 5.25 -14.74
N ILE A 130 11.26 5.97 -14.06
CA ILE A 130 11.56 7.22 -13.36
C ILE A 130 12.18 6.91 -11.99
N VAL A 131 13.34 7.51 -11.73
CA VAL A 131 14.02 7.47 -10.43
C VAL A 131 13.46 8.53 -9.51
N TYR A 132 13.18 8.16 -8.26
CA TYR A 132 12.67 9.04 -7.22
C TYR A 132 13.68 9.12 -6.07
N PRO A 133 14.58 10.12 -6.06
CA PRO A 133 15.75 10.13 -5.16
C PRO A 133 15.42 10.06 -3.67
N HIS A 134 14.28 10.62 -3.26
CA HIS A 134 13.88 10.69 -1.86
C HIS A 134 12.84 9.62 -1.44
N LEU A 135 12.46 8.72 -2.36
CA LEU A 135 11.38 7.75 -2.12
C LEU A 135 11.63 6.92 -0.86
N ALA A 136 12.83 6.35 -0.74
CA ALA A 136 13.14 5.49 0.39
C ALA A 136 13.07 6.22 1.73
N ASP A 137 13.61 7.44 1.80
CA ASP A 137 13.59 8.24 3.02
C ASP A 137 12.16 8.64 3.43
N HIS A 138 11.34 9.08 2.47
CA HIS A 138 9.98 9.51 2.72
C HIS A 138 9.07 8.35 3.17
N ILE A 139 9.10 7.22 2.45
CA ILE A 139 8.26 6.07 2.79
C ILE A 139 8.69 5.43 4.10
N SER A 140 10.00 5.31 4.36
CA SER A 140 10.47 4.83 5.66
C SER A 140 10.10 5.75 6.81
N THR A 141 10.10 7.08 6.60
CA THR A 141 9.62 8.06 7.59
C THR A 141 8.12 7.91 7.86
N PHE A 142 7.31 7.79 6.80
CA PHE A 142 5.87 7.55 6.94
C PHE A 142 5.61 6.28 7.75
N LEU A 143 6.16 5.14 7.32
CA LEU A 143 5.99 3.84 7.98
C LEU A 143 6.43 3.87 9.44
N ALA A 144 7.60 4.43 9.75
CA ALA A 144 8.12 4.47 11.11
C ALA A 144 7.19 5.27 12.04
N ARG A 145 6.72 6.44 11.58
CA ARG A 145 5.87 7.32 12.38
C ARG A 145 4.46 6.75 12.56
N THR A 146 3.82 6.28 11.49
CA THR A 146 2.44 5.80 11.55
C THR A 146 2.33 4.48 12.30
N LEU A 147 3.23 3.52 12.04
CA LEU A 147 3.19 2.21 12.69
C LEU A 147 3.58 2.29 14.17
N PHE A 148 4.58 3.09 14.54
CA PHE A 148 5.00 3.24 15.94
C PHE A 148 3.93 3.92 16.80
N HIS A 149 3.48 5.12 16.40
CA HIS A 149 2.57 5.94 17.22
C HIS A 149 1.11 5.41 17.25
N GLY A 150 0.78 4.44 16.41
CA GLY A 150 -0.49 3.70 16.47
C GLY A 150 -0.46 2.46 17.37
N SER A 151 0.70 2.07 17.90
CA SER A 151 0.90 0.78 18.58
C SER A 151 0.87 0.86 20.11
N ASP A 152 0.78 -0.30 20.76
CA ASP A 152 0.93 -0.46 22.22
C ASP A 152 2.35 -0.12 22.73
N LEU A 153 3.33 0.14 21.84
CA LEU A 153 4.65 0.64 22.23
C LEU A 153 4.63 2.13 22.60
N TYR A 154 3.58 2.85 22.19
CA TYR A 154 3.44 4.30 22.38
C TYR A 154 2.12 4.68 23.06
N LEU A 155 1.01 4.05 22.65
CA LEU A 155 -0.32 4.34 23.21
C LEU A 155 -0.51 3.64 24.55
N SER A 156 -1.29 4.28 25.45
CA SER A 156 -1.76 3.57 26.64
C SER A 156 -2.72 2.43 26.26
N PRO A 157 -2.86 1.39 27.10
CA PRO A 157 -3.75 0.27 26.82
C PRO A 157 -5.22 0.69 26.58
N GLU A 158 -5.70 1.73 27.24
CA GLU A 158 -7.05 2.28 27.08
C GLU A 158 -7.19 3.00 25.74
N ALA A 159 -6.24 3.90 25.44
CA ALA A 159 -6.22 4.65 24.18
C ALA A 159 -6.14 3.70 22.98
N LYS A 160 -5.30 2.67 23.06
CA LYS A 160 -5.18 1.65 22.01
C LYS A 160 -6.48 0.86 21.83
N LYS A 161 -7.13 0.42 22.92
CA LYS A 161 -8.40 -0.33 22.82
C LYS A 161 -9.52 0.52 22.22
N ALA A 162 -9.62 1.78 22.63
CA ALA A 162 -10.59 2.71 22.05
C ALA A 162 -10.33 2.95 20.56
N ALA A 163 -9.07 3.15 20.17
CA ALA A 163 -8.69 3.35 18.77
C ALA A 163 -8.93 2.09 17.92
N ALA A 164 -8.60 0.89 18.44
CA ALA A 164 -8.90 -0.38 17.78
C ALA A 164 -10.41 -0.58 17.58
N SER A 165 -11.22 -0.25 18.58
CA SER A 165 -12.69 -0.32 18.46
C SER A 165 -13.24 0.66 17.42
N GLY A 166 -12.68 1.88 17.33
CA GLY A 166 -13.08 2.86 16.31
C GLY A 166 -12.56 2.53 14.90
N GLY A 167 -11.50 1.73 14.79
CA GLY A 167 -10.87 1.33 13.54
C GLY A 167 -11.42 0.04 12.92
N ILE A 168 -12.59 -0.43 13.34
CA ILE A 168 -13.23 -1.62 12.75
C ILE A 168 -13.62 -1.32 11.30
N ASN A 169 -13.23 -2.23 10.39
CA ASN A 169 -13.41 -2.09 8.94
C ASN A 169 -13.71 -3.45 8.27
N THR A 170 -14.80 -4.09 8.70
CA THR A 170 -15.11 -5.50 8.40
C THR A 170 -15.16 -5.82 6.92
N GLU A 171 -15.82 -5.00 6.10
CA GLU A 171 -16.06 -5.31 4.69
C GLU A 171 -14.79 -5.19 3.85
N LEU A 172 -13.95 -4.19 4.11
CA LEU A 172 -12.66 -4.04 3.44
C LEU A 172 -11.64 -5.07 3.93
N CYS A 173 -11.66 -5.42 5.22
CA CYS A 173 -10.88 -6.55 5.73
C CYS A 173 -11.29 -7.86 5.04
N LYS A 174 -12.59 -8.14 4.89
CA LYS A 174 -13.10 -9.32 4.20
C LYS A 174 -12.61 -9.41 2.75
N ILE A 175 -12.64 -8.29 2.01
CA ILE A 175 -12.09 -8.24 0.64
C ILE A 175 -10.61 -8.67 0.65
N THR A 176 -9.84 -8.22 1.64
CA THR A 176 -8.43 -8.59 1.77
C THR A 176 -8.24 -10.06 2.16
N GLU A 177 -8.99 -10.53 3.16
CA GLU A 177 -9.02 -11.94 3.59
C GLU A 177 -9.26 -12.91 2.44
N ASP A 178 -10.22 -12.55 1.58
CA ASP A 178 -10.61 -13.35 0.44
C ASP A 178 -9.59 -13.21 -0.71
N LEU A 179 -9.32 -11.99 -1.18
CA LEU A 179 -8.53 -11.75 -2.40
C LEU A 179 -7.02 -11.87 -2.22
N VAL A 180 -6.48 -11.74 -1.01
CA VAL A 180 -5.04 -11.84 -0.74
C VAL A 180 -4.67 -13.20 -0.18
N PHE A 181 -5.49 -13.74 0.72
CA PHE A 181 -5.08 -14.89 1.54
C PHE A 181 -5.83 -16.19 1.25
N THR A 182 -6.93 -16.14 0.50
CA THR A 182 -7.78 -17.32 0.26
C THR A 182 -7.85 -17.67 -1.21
N TYR A 183 -8.48 -16.82 -2.02
CA TYR A 183 -8.79 -17.11 -3.42
C TYR A 183 -7.56 -17.41 -4.28
N PRO A 184 -6.41 -16.72 -4.16
CA PRO A 184 -5.21 -17.05 -4.92
C PRO A 184 -4.68 -18.49 -4.72
N PHE A 185 -5.11 -19.18 -3.66
CA PHE A 185 -4.65 -20.52 -3.27
C PHE A 185 -5.69 -21.62 -3.53
N GLU A 186 -6.78 -21.31 -4.22
CA GLU A 186 -7.84 -22.26 -4.59
C GLU A 186 -8.29 -22.06 -6.04
N ASP A 187 -9.24 -22.89 -6.49
CA ASP A 187 -9.88 -22.74 -7.79
C ASP A 187 -11.09 -21.81 -7.69
N HIS A 188 -10.83 -20.52 -7.50
CA HIS A 188 -11.88 -19.51 -7.36
C HIS A 188 -12.15 -18.77 -8.68
N ALA A 189 -13.42 -18.49 -8.96
CA ALA A 189 -13.86 -17.83 -10.20
C ALA A 189 -13.35 -16.40 -10.39
N SER A 190 -12.89 -15.74 -9.31
CA SER A 190 -12.28 -14.41 -9.39
C SER A 190 -10.80 -14.42 -9.78
N ASN A 191 -10.14 -15.59 -9.76
CA ASN A 191 -8.77 -15.69 -10.22
C ASN A 191 -8.72 -15.56 -11.75
N VAL A 192 -7.73 -14.81 -12.24
CA VAL A 192 -7.55 -14.53 -13.65
C VAL A 192 -6.12 -14.90 -14.01
N TYR A 193 -5.93 -16.01 -14.72
CA TYR A 193 -4.60 -16.48 -15.11
C TYR A 193 -4.22 -15.97 -16.50
N SER A 194 -2.94 -15.66 -16.69
CA SER A 194 -2.40 -15.42 -18.03
C SER A 194 -2.42 -16.74 -18.82
N PRO A 195 -2.81 -16.76 -20.11
CA PRO A 195 -2.92 -18.00 -20.88
C PRO A 195 -1.65 -18.84 -20.93
N ALA A 196 -0.48 -18.17 -20.99
CA ALA A 196 0.83 -18.81 -21.02
C ALA A 196 1.42 -19.12 -19.63
N LEU A 197 0.71 -18.83 -18.53
CA LEU A 197 1.20 -19.19 -17.20
C LEU A 197 1.18 -20.72 -17.04
N PRO A 198 2.32 -21.38 -16.70
CA PRO A 198 2.35 -22.83 -16.63
C PRO A 198 1.34 -23.40 -15.63
N ALA A 199 0.56 -24.39 -16.05
CA ALA A 199 -0.46 -25.04 -15.22
C ALA A 199 0.13 -25.59 -13.90
N VAL A 200 1.37 -26.10 -13.94
CA VAL A 200 2.08 -26.58 -12.75
C VAL A 200 2.35 -25.47 -11.73
N ALA A 201 2.56 -24.22 -12.17
CA ALA A 201 2.74 -23.09 -11.26
C ALA A 201 1.42 -22.77 -10.53
N ILE A 202 0.29 -22.85 -11.24
CA ILE A 202 -1.05 -22.64 -10.66
C ILE A 202 -1.40 -23.79 -9.71
N GLU A 203 -1.17 -25.03 -10.12
CA GLU A 203 -1.42 -26.22 -9.29
C GLU A 203 -0.59 -26.17 -7.99
N ARG A 204 0.68 -25.76 -8.08
CA ARG A 204 1.57 -25.63 -6.93
C ARG A 204 1.00 -24.71 -5.84
N LEU A 205 0.33 -23.61 -6.20
CA LEU A 205 -0.33 -22.72 -5.22
C LEU A 205 -1.40 -23.44 -4.40
N ARG A 206 -2.05 -24.44 -5.00
CA ARG A 206 -3.18 -25.19 -4.43
C ARG A 206 -2.76 -26.47 -3.72
N THR A 207 -1.62 -27.05 -4.08
CA THR A 207 -1.22 -28.38 -3.59
C THR A 207 0.05 -28.37 -2.75
N HIS A 208 0.90 -27.34 -2.86
CA HIS A 208 2.16 -27.31 -2.11
C HIS A 208 1.94 -26.95 -0.63
N GLU A 209 2.01 -27.97 0.23
CA GLU A 209 1.68 -27.86 1.66
C GLU A 209 2.47 -26.75 2.41
N PRO A 210 3.81 -26.63 2.29
CA PRO A 210 4.55 -25.57 2.98
C PRO A 210 4.06 -24.16 2.62
N LEU A 211 3.76 -23.92 1.33
CA LEU A 211 3.24 -22.65 0.85
C LEU A 211 1.84 -22.38 1.42
N ARG A 212 0.93 -23.37 1.37
CA ARG A 212 -0.43 -23.22 1.89
C ARG A 212 -0.46 -22.97 3.39
N ARG A 213 0.37 -23.68 4.16
CA ARG A 213 0.51 -23.46 5.60
C ARG A 213 0.98 -22.03 5.88
N ALA A 214 2.02 -21.58 5.19
CA ALA A 214 2.55 -20.23 5.37
C ALA A 214 1.55 -19.13 4.97
N ALA A 215 0.76 -19.32 3.90
CA ALA A 215 -0.33 -18.41 3.54
C ALA A 215 -1.42 -18.37 4.63
N GLY A 216 -1.79 -19.52 5.18
CA GLY A 216 -2.72 -19.62 6.31
C GLY A 216 -2.23 -18.90 7.57
N GLU A 217 -0.93 -18.97 7.87
CA GLU A 217 -0.30 -18.23 8.98
C GLU A 217 -0.41 -16.70 8.77
N MET A 218 -0.22 -16.21 7.54
CA MET A 218 -0.39 -14.78 7.23
C MET A 218 -1.85 -14.35 7.31
N LYS A 219 -2.80 -15.19 6.86
CA LYS A 219 -4.23 -14.93 7.07
C LYS A 219 -4.56 -14.83 8.55
N TRP A 220 -4.06 -15.78 9.35
CA TRP A 220 -4.27 -15.79 10.79
C TRP A 220 -3.75 -14.50 11.44
N ALA A 221 -2.53 -14.08 11.11
CA ALA A 221 -1.96 -12.84 11.61
C ALA A 221 -2.80 -11.62 11.21
N PHE A 222 -3.21 -11.51 9.94
CA PHE A 222 -4.07 -10.42 9.47
C PHE A 222 -5.38 -10.31 10.26
N MET A 223 -6.03 -11.44 10.55
CA MET A 223 -7.32 -11.48 11.23
C MET A 223 -7.23 -11.26 12.75
N ASN A 224 -6.07 -11.51 13.38
CA ASN A 224 -5.97 -11.58 14.84
C ASN A 224 -4.96 -10.62 15.46
N HIS A 225 -3.99 -10.10 14.71
CA HIS A 225 -2.93 -9.25 15.27
C HIS A 225 -3.27 -7.76 15.10
N ALA A 226 -3.99 -7.21 16.08
CA ALA A 226 -4.31 -5.77 16.12
C ALA A 226 -3.12 -4.95 16.66
N GLU A 227 -2.03 -4.84 15.90
CA GLU A 227 -0.76 -4.24 16.36
C GLU A 227 -0.75 -2.71 16.28
N THR A 228 -1.24 -2.14 15.17
CA THR A 228 -1.29 -0.69 14.93
C THR A 228 -2.34 -0.35 13.89
N LEU A 229 -2.66 0.94 13.73
CA LEU A 229 -3.47 1.40 12.60
C LEU A 229 -2.65 1.32 11.31
N VAL A 230 -2.88 0.29 10.52
CA VAL A 230 -2.27 0.12 9.20
C VAL A 230 -3.06 0.90 8.15
N HIS A 231 -2.41 1.26 7.05
CA HIS A 231 -3.04 1.78 5.83
C HIS A 231 -3.91 0.71 5.17
N GLY A 232 -3.47 -0.55 5.16
CA GLY A 232 -4.26 -1.69 4.68
C GLY A 232 -4.21 -1.92 3.16
N ASP A 233 -3.65 -1.00 2.37
CA ASP A 233 -3.37 -1.26 0.95
C ASP A 233 -2.23 -0.39 0.40
N LEU A 234 -1.11 -0.35 1.14
CA LEU A 234 0.07 0.47 0.83
C LEU A 234 0.91 -0.12 -0.32
N HIS A 235 0.34 -0.17 -1.52
CA HIS A 235 1.05 -0.54 -2.74
C HIS A 235 1.51 0.69 -3.52
N THR A 236 2.34 0.53 -4.56
CA THR A 236 2.86 1.64 -5.39
C THR A 236 1.77 2.42 -6.15
N GLY A 237 0.54 1.90 -6.22
CA GLY A 237 -0.63 2.65 -6.71
C GLY A 237 -1.24 3.62 -5.69
N SER A 238 -0.90 3.48 -4.41
CA SER A 238 -1.44 4.29 -3.29
C SER A 238 -0.43 5.35 -2.85
N ILE A 239 0.52 5.67 -3.73
CA ILE A 239 1.59 6.62 -3.50
C ILE A 239 1.67 7.51 -4.73
N MET A 240 1.71 8.83 -4.50
CA MET A 240 1.99 9.82 -5.54
C MET A 240 3.33 10.49 -5.24
N ALA A 241 4.19 10.60 -6.25
CA ALA A 241 5.54 11.15 -6.08
C ALA A 241 5.95 12.06 -7.25
N ASN A 242 6.85 13.00 -6.94
CA ASN A 242 7.66 13.73 -7.90
C ASN A 242 9.14 13.61 -7.46
N GLU A 243 10.06 14.36 -8.09
CA GLU A 243 11.49 14.29 -7.77
C GLU A 243 11.81 14.63 -6.30
N HIS A 244 10.98 15.46 -5.65
CA HIS A 244 11.24 16.05 -4.33
C HIS A 244 10.25 15.63 -3.24
N GLU A 245 9.07 15.13 -3.60
CA GLU A 245 7.96 14.93 -2.68
C GLU A 245 7.33 13.55 -2.87
N THR A 246 6.77 13.00 -1.80
CA THR A 246 6.11 11.70 -1.79
C THR A 246 4.93 11.75 -0.84
N TYR A 247 3.76 11.34 -1.32
CA TYR A 247 2.51 11.34 -0.58
C TYR A 247 1.86 9.96 -0.64
N VAL A 248 1.42 9.48 0.52
CA VAL A 248 0.59 8.28 0.66
C VAL A 248 -0.88 8.68 0.63
N ILE A 249 -1.67 7.99 -0.18
CA ILE A 249 -3.08 8.28 -0.46
C ILE A 249 -3.93 7.02 -0.31
N ASP A 250 -5.26 7.17 -0.28
CA ASP A 250 -6.23 6.06 -0.28
C ASP A 250 -6.16 5.05 0.89
N PRO A 251 -6.06 5.48 2.18
CA PRO A 251 -6.09 4.58 3.32
C PRO A 251 -7.50 4.08 3.67
N GLU A 252 -8.33 3.73 2.68
CA GLU A 252 -9.72 3.28 2.89
C GLU A 252 -9.81 1.85 3.47
N PHE A 253 -8.74 1.07 3.33
CA PHE A 253 -8.56 -0.25 3.96
C PHE A 253 -7.98 -0.16 5.37
N ALA A 254 -7.83 1.04 5.94
CA ALA A 254 -7.21 1.20 7.24
C ALA A 254 -8.01 0.50 8.34
N PHE A 255 -7.30 -0.24 9.19
CA PHE A 255 -7.83 -0.92 10.36
C PHE A 255 -6.69 -1.19 11.35
N TYR A 256 -7.01 -1.64 12.56
CA TYR A 256 -5.99 -2.10 13.49
C TYR A 256 -5.53 -3.52 13.14
N GLY A 257 -4.37 -3.62 12.50
CA GLY A 257 -3.82 -4.86 11.93
C GLY A 257 -2.30 -4.99 12.14
N PRO A 258 -1.67 -6.01 11.52
CA PRO A 258 -0.26 -6.29 11.71
C PRO A 258 0.63 -5.31 10.93
N MET A 259 1.65 -4.77 11.59
CA MET A 259 2.59 -3.78 11.02
C MET A 259 3.22 -4.27 9.71
N GLY A 260 3.57 -5.56 9.67
CA GLY A 260 4.18 -6.21 8.52
C GLY A 260 3.34 -6.16 7.24
N PHE A 261 2.04 -5.89 7.35
CA PHE A 261 1.14 -5.86 6.20
C PHE A 261 1.42 -4.67 5.28
N ASP A 262 1.67 -3.48 5.85
CA ASP A 262 1.97 -2.28 5.07
C ASP A 262 3.38 -2.29 4.49
N THR A 263 4.38 -2.64 5.30
CA THR A 263 5.78 -2.79 4.86
C THR A 263 5.89 -3.86 3.77
N GLY A 264 5.20 -4.99 3.96
CA GLY A 264 5.17 -6.10 3.02
C GLY A 264 4.46 -5.74 1.72
N ALA A 265 3.35 -5.01 1.79
CA ALA A 265 2.65 -4.53 0.60
C ALA A 265 3.54 -3.62 -0.25
N PHE A 266 4.27 -2.69 0.36
CA PHE A 266 5.13 -1.78 -0.37
C PHE A 266 6.34 -2.50 -0.99
N ILE A 267 7.07 -3.30 -0.19
CA ILE A 267 8.23 -4.08 -0.66
C ILE A 267 7.84 -5.05 -1.78
N ALA A 268 6.71 -5.74 -1.66
CA ALA A 268 6.19 -6.62 -2.71
C ALA A 268 6.01 -5.89 -4.05
N ASN A 269 5.52 -4.65 -4.02
CA ASN A 269 5.28 -3.91 -5.27
C ASN A 269 6.56 -3.38 -5.91
N LEU A 270 7.61 -3.08 -5.14
CA LEU A 270 8.94 -2.81 -5.70
C LEU A 270 9.53 -4.07 -6.37
N LEU A 271 9.40 -5.23 -5.73
CA LEU A 271 9.85 -6.51 -6.29
C LEU A 271 9.04 -6.94 -7.52
N LEU A 272 7.73 -6.64 -7.56
CA LEU A 272 6.90 -6.85 -8.76
C LEU A 272 7.31 -5.94 -9.92
N ALA A 273 7.77 -4.71 -9.64
CA ALA A 273 8.28 -3.78 -10.65
C ALA A 273 9.68 -4.17 -11.17
N TYR A 274 10.45 -4.92 -10.39
CA TYR A 274 11.82 -5.34 -10.73
C TYR A 274 11.89 -6.35 -11.90
N TYR A 275 11.11 -7.42 -11.85
CA TYR A 275 11.16 -8.49 -12.86
C TYR A 275 10.78 -8.09 -14.29
N PRO A 276 9.75 -7.25 -14.55
CA PRO A 276 9.40 -6.84 -15.91
C PRO A 276 10.36 -5.80 -16.50
N ARG A 277 11.30 -5.26 -15.70
CA ARG A 277 12.14 -4.13 -16.08
C ARG A 277 13.04 -4.41 -17.30
N ASP A 278 13.56 -5.63 -17.43
CA ASP A 278 14.34 -6.04 -18.61
C ASP A 278 13.56 -5.83 -19.91
N TRP A 279 12.29 -6.24 -19.93
CA TRP A 279 11.44 -6.06 -21.11
C TRP A 279 11.13 -4.59 -21.38
N HIS A 280 10.67 -3.85 -20.35
CA HIS A 280 10.26 -2.45 -20.53
C HIS A 280 11.42 -1.54 -20.96
N ASP A 281 12.61 -1.71 -20.38
CA ASP A 281 13.76 -0.88 -20.76
C ASP A 281 14.26 -1.21 -22.16
N ARG A 282 14.32 -2.49 -22.54
CA ARG A 282 14.67 -2.87 -23.92
C ARG A 282 13.68 -2.32 -24.94
N MET A 283 12.37 -2.37 -24.65
CA MET A 283 11.33 -1.76 -25.50
C MET A 283 11.48 -0.24 -25.61
N ALA A 284 12.00 0.41 -24.57
CA ALA A 284 12.29 1.85 -24.56
C ALA A 284 13.71 2.19 -25.08
N GLY A 285 14.49 1.22 -25.54
CA GLY A 285 15.88 1.44 -26.01
C GLY A 285 16.86 1.83 -24.89
N ARG A 286 16.59 1.42 -23.64
CA ARG A 286 17.40 1.72 -22.45
C ARG A 286 18.10 0.48 -21.92
N GLU A 287 19.17 0.70 -21.16
CA GLU A 287 19.90 -0.33 -20.42
C GLU A 287 19.12 -0.70 -19.14
N PRO A 288 18.67 -1.96 -18.95
CA PRO A 288 17.81 -2.31 -17.82
C PRO A 288 18.49 -2.39 -16.46
N LEU A 289 19.79 -2.71 -16.41
CA LEU A 289 20.48 -3.04 -15.16
C LEU A 289 20.50 -1.87 -14.19
N ALA A 290 20.68 -0.63 -14.68
CA ALA A 290 20.70 0.55 -13.84
C ALA A 290 19.41 0.72 -13.02
N PHE A 291 18.23 0.62 -13.64
CA PHE A 291 16.96 0.78 -12.94
C PHE A 291 16.59 -0.44 -12.10
N GLN A 292 16.94 -1.65 -12.57
CA GLN A 292 16.82 -2.88 -11.77
C GLN A 292 17.60 -2.79 -10.48
N ARG A 293 18.85 -2.31 -10.55
CA ARG A 293 19.68 -2.08 -9.37
C ARG A 293 19.05 -1.04 -8.45
N TRP A 294 18.60 0.09 -9.01
CA TRP A 294 17.93 1.12 -8.21
C TRP A 294 16.70 0.58 -7.47
N LEU A 295 15.87 -0.27 -8.09
CA LEU A 295 14.71 -0.89 -7.44
C LEU A 295 15.11 -1.77 -6.24
N LEU A 296 16.18 -2.57 -6.37
CA LEU A 296 16.69 -3.37 -5.26
C LEU A 296 17.27 -2.49 -4.14
N GLU A 297 18.01 -1.44 -4.49
CA GLU A 297 18.50 -0.44 -3.53
C GLU A 297 17.33 0.25 -2.79
N GLN A 298 16.20 0.52 -3.46
CA GLN A 298 15.00 1.04 -2.79
C GLN A 298 14.37 0.04 -1.81
N VAL A 299 14.35 -1.26 -2.14
CA VAL A 299 13.86 -2.30 -1.21
C VAL A 299 14.69 -2.31 0.07
N GLU A 300 16.00 -2.31 -0.05
CA GLU A 300 16.93 -2.27 1.09
C GLU A 300 16.80 -0.98 1.89
N ALA A 301 16.87 0.17 1.20
CA ALA A 301 16.85 1.48 1.84
C ALA A 301 15.54 1.76 2.59
N VAL A 302 14.40 1.31 2.07
CA VAL A 302 13.09 1.48 2.73
C VAL A 302 13.02 0.65 4.00
N TRP A 303 13.37 -0.63 3.95
CA TRP A 303 13.33 -1.48 5.12
C TRP A 303 14.32 -1.01 6.20
N ASN A 304 15.58 -0.79 5.82
CA ASN A 304 16.62 -0.37 6.77
C ASN A 304 16.33 1.01 7.36
N GLY A 305 15.89 1.96 6.54
CA GLY A 305 15.46 3.28 7.00
C GLY A 305 14.26 3.18 7.95
N PHE A 306 13.29 2.32 7.66
CA PHE A 306 12.14 2.09 8.52
C PHE A 306 12.57 1.52 9.87
N ALA A 307 13.36 0.43 9.85
CA ALA A 307 13.83 -0.25 11.05
C ALA A 307 14.64 0.69 11.96
N GLN A 308 15.54 1.49 11.38
CA GLN A 308 16.32 2.47 12.12
C GLN A 308 15.43 3.54 12.76
N LYS A 309 14.54 4.18 11.97
CA LYS A 309 13.67 5.26 12.45
C LYS A 309 12.67 4.77 13.49
N PHE A 310 12.08 3.59 13.29
CA PHE A 310 11.16 2.97 14.24
C PHE A 310 11.85 2.68 15.58
N ALA A 311 13.03 2.04 15.55
CA ALA A 311 13.80 1.77 16.75
C ALA A 311 14.25 3.07 17.45
N GLN A 312 14.57 4.12 16.69
CA GLN A 312 14.89 5.44 17.26
C GLN A 312 13.69 6.07 17.98
N LEU A 313 12.51 6.06 17.36
CA LEU A 313 11.26 6.54 17.99
C LEU A 313 10.98 5.79 19.29
N TRP A 314 11.14 4.47 19.27
CA TRP A 314 10.99 3.63 20.46
C TRP A 314 11.98 4.01 21.57
N ARG A 315 13.28 4.08 21.26
CA ARG A 315 14.31 4.45 22.25
C ARG A 315 14.07 5.85 22.84
N MET A 316 13.64 6.81 22.02
CA MET A 316 13.31 8.16 22.50
C MET A 316 12.14 8.14 23.48
N HIS A 317 11.04 7.46 23.11
CA HIS A 317 9.85 7.36 23.96
C HIS A 317 10.16 6.75 25.33
N GLU A 318 10.93 5.66 25.37
CA GLU A 318 11.30 5.01 26.64
C GLU A 318 12.28 5.84 27.47
N ARG A 319 13.21 6.56 26.85
CA ARG A 319 14.09 7.51 27.56
C ARG A 319 13.29 8.63 28.21
N GLU A 320 12.33 9.21 27.49
CA GLU A 320 11.44 10.24 28.03
C GLU A 320 10.58 9.70 29.19
N ALA A 321 10.11 8.46 29.08
CA ALA A 321 9.37 7.78 30.14
C ALA A 321 10.26 7.31 31.32
N GLY A 322 11.59 7.28 31.15
CA GLY A 322 12.55 6.79 32.13
C GLY A 322 12.52 5.28 32.36
N ARG A 323 11.80 4.50 31.53
CA ARG A 323 11.61 3.05 31.71
C ARG A 323 11.45 2.32 30.37
N ALA A 324 11.94 1.09 30.31
CA ALA A 324 11.72 0.21 29.17
C ALA A 324 10.31 -0.42 29.18
N TRP A 325 9.82 -0.81 28.01
CA TRP A 325 8.56 -1.53 27.80
C TRP A 325 8.56 -2.88 28.52
N ILE A 326 9.69 -3.58 28.51
CA ILE A 326 9.90 -4.83 29.27
C ILE A 326 10.09 -4.60 30.78
N GLY A 327 10.02 -3.36 31.27
CA GLY A 327 10.36 -2.97 32.64
C GLY A 327 11.85 -2.71 32.86
N GLY A 328 12.18 -2.01 33.94
CA GLY A 328 13.55 -1.58 34.24
C GLY A 328 14.01 -0.34 33.44
N PRO A 329 15.31 0.00 33.49
CA PRO A 329 15.86 1.18 32.83
C PRO A 329 15.76 1.13 31.30
N ALA A 330 15.42 2.24 30.66
CA ALA A 330 15.27 2.36 29.19
C ALA A 330 16.54 1.98 28.39
N GLU A 331 17.71 2.17 29.00
CA GLU A 331 19.02 1.91 28.40
C GLU A 331 19.61 0.54 28.79
N ALA A 332 18.82 -0.31 29.45
CA ALA A 332 19.27 -1.65 29.79
C ALA A 332 19.55 -2.48 28.53
N ARG A 333 20.62 -3.28 28.54
CA ARG A 333 20.98 -4.19 27.44
C ARG A 333 19.83 -5.13 27.05
N ALA A 334 19.02 -5.57 28.02
CA ALA A 334 17.86 -6.41 27.75
C ALA A 334 16.78 -5.69 26.93
N ALA A 335 16.59 -4.37 27.14
CA ALA A 335 15.64 -3.58 26.36
C ALA A 335 16.09 -3.48 24.90
N GLU A 336 17.38 -3.26 24.66
CA GLU A 336 17.93 -3.22 23.31
C GLU A 336 17.81 -4.57 22.59
N ALA A 337 18.17 -5.68 23.26
CA ALA A 337 18.02 -7.02 22.70
C ALA A 337 16.55 -7.35 22.36
N PHE A 338 15.59 -6.88 23.16
CA PHE A 338 14.17 -7.05 22.85
C PHE A 338 13.73 -6.27 21.60
N ARG A 339 14.22 -5.04 21.42
CA ARG A 339 13.94 -4.25 20.20
C ARG A 339 14.50 -4.92 18.95
N GLU A 340 15.73 -5.44 19.02
CA GLU A 340 16.36 -6.20 17.92
C GLU A 340 15.55 -7.45 17.56
N GLU A 341 15.12 -8.22 18.57
CA GLU A 341 14.24 -9.39 18.39
C GLU A 341 12.89 -9.01 17.78
N PHE A 342 12.28 -7.91 18.25
CA PHE A 342 11.05 -7.39 17.68
C PHE A 342 11.21 -7.06 16.20
N MET A 343 12.27 -6.33 15.83
CA MET A 343 12.49 -5.94 14.43
C MET A 343 12.75 -7.13 13.52
N ARG A 344 13.42 -8.18 14.01
CA ARG A 344 13.63 -9.41 13.23
C ARG A 344 12.33 -10.19 13.00
N ARG A 345 11.45 -10.25 14.00
CA ARG A 345 10.10 -10.83 13.83
C ARG A 345 9.26 -10.02 12.86
N LEU A 346 9.32 -8.69 12.96
CA LEU A 346 8.62 -7.80 12.03
C LEU A 346 9.14 -7.93 10.59
N LEU A 347 10.44 -8.17 10.37
CA LEU A 347 10.96 -8.50 9.04
C LEU A 347 10.31 -9.78 8.53
N ALA A 348 10.28 -10.84 9.33
CA ALA A 348 9.68 -12.10 8.90
C ALA A 348 8.19 -11.92 8.52
N ASP A 349 7.41 -11.18 9.29
CA ASP A 349 6.00 -10.89 8.96
C ASP A 349 5.89 -10.05 7.68
N THR A 350 6.76 -9.04 7.53
CA THR A 350 6.88 -8.22 6.30
C THR A 350 7.08 -9.09 5.07
N LEU A 351 8.01 -10.06 5.12
CA LEU A 351 8.29 -10.96 4.00
C LEU A 351 7.13 -11.92 3.72
N GLY A 352 6.46 -12.41 4.75
CA GLY A 352 5.27 -13.24 4.61
C GLY A 352 4.13 -12.51 3.90
N PHE A 353 3.79 -11.30 4.35
CA PHE A 353 2.79 -10.48 3.67
C PHE A 353 3.23 -10.06 2.26
N ALA A 354 4.52 -9.80 2.05
CA ALA A 354 5.04 -9.51 0.72
C ALA A 354 4.80 -10.68 -0.24
N GLY A 355 5.09 -11.93 0.18
CA GLY A 355 4.82 -13.13 -0.60
C GLY A 355 3.35 -13.28 -0.99
N CYS A 356 2.42 -13.13 -0.04
CA CYS A 356 0.98 -13.17 -0.34
C CYS A 356 0.56 -12.05 -1.31
N LYS A 357 1.04 -10.81 -1.10
CA LYS A 357 0.74 -9.67 -1.97
C LYS A 357 1.32 -9.85 -3.37
N MET A 358 2.48 -10.48 -3.54
CA MET A 358 3.02 -10.81 -4.86
C MET A 358 2.18 -11.87 -5.55
N ILE A 359 1.88 -13.00 -4.89
CA ILE A 359 1.09 -14.11 -5.46
C ILE A 359 -0.27 -13.60 -5.96
N ARG A 360 -1.01 -12.86 -5.10
CA ARG A 360 -2.35 -12.37 -5.47
C ARG A 360 -2.34 -11.42 -6.66
N ARG A 361 -1.23 -10.70 -6.92
CA ARG A 361 -1.10 -9.80 -8.08
C ARG A 361 -0.82 -10.54 -9.38
N ILE A 362 -0.29 -11.76 -9.30
CA ILE A 362 -0.04 -12.61 -10.48
C ILE A 362 -1.32 -13.37 -10.86
N VAL A 363 -1.93 -14.07 -9.91
CA VAL A 363 -3.04 -15.02 -10.22
C VAL A 363 -4.43 -14.51 -9.85
N GLY A 364 -4.53 -13.53 -8.96
CA GLY A 364 -5.80 -13.02 -8.48
C GLY A 364 -6.45 -12.00 -9.41
N MET A 365 -7.63 -11.52 -8.99
CA MET A 365 -8.47 -10.58 -9.74
C MET A 365 -7.76 -9.26 -10.08
N ALA A 366 -7.14 -8.62 -9.09
CA ALA A 366 -6.55 -7.29 -9.24
C ALA A 366 -5.05 -7.38 -9.53
N LYS A 367 -4.68 -7.26 -10.80
CA LYS A 367 -3.29 -7.37 -11.29
C LYS A 367 -2.50 -6.05 -11.19
N VAL A 368 -1.26 -6.05 -11.67
CA VAL A 368 -0.36 -4.87 -11.72
C VAL A 368 0.03 -4.56 -13.16
N ALA A 369 -0.04 -3.28 -13.54
CA ALA A 369 0.16 -2.80 -14.90
C ALA A 369 1.59 -3.04 -15.41
N GLU A 370 2.58 -3.05 -14.51
CA GLU A 370 3.97 -3.36 -14.81
C GLU A 370 4.14 -4.72 -15.50
N ILE A 371 3.25 -5.68 -15.22
CA ILE A 371 3.31 -7.04 -15.78
C ILE A 371 2.26 -7.22 -16.89
N THR A 372 1.02 -6.74 -16.68
CA THR A 372 -0.07 -6.97 -17.64
C THR A 372 0.09 -6.20 -18.95
N SER A 373 0.89 -5.13 -18.95
CA SER A 373 1.21 -4.37 -20.17
C SER A 373 2.16 -5.11 -21.13
N ILE A 374 2.82 -6.18 -20.67
CA ILE A 374 3.66 -7.04 -21.52
C ILE A 374 2.75 -7.84 -22.46
N LYS A 375 2.78 -7.51 -23.75
CA LYS A 375 1.95 -8.14 -24.79
C LYS A 375 2.45 -9.52 -25.21
N ASP A 376 3.76 -9.75 -25.16
CA ASP A 376 4.35 -11.04 -25.44
C ASP A 376 4.04 -12.01 -24.30
N GLU A 377 3.21 -13.01 -24.57
CA GLU A 377 2.70 -13.92 -23.54
C GLU A 377 3.80 -14.78 -22.93
N ALA A 378 4.80 -15.19 -23.71
CA ALA A 378 5.91 -16.01 -23.23
C ALA A 378 6.86 -15.18 -22.33
N VAL A 379 7.12 -13.92 -22.70
CA VAL A 379 7.87 -12.99 -21.83
C VAL A 379 7.09 -12.73 -20.54
N ARG A 380 5.80 -12.42 -20.64
CA ARG A 380 4.94 -12.15 -19.48
C ARG A 380 4.94 -13.34 -18.52
N ALA A 381 4.75 -14.55 -19.04
CA ALA A 381 4.71 -15.74 -18.21
C ALA A 381 6.07 -16.06 -17.54
N ARG A 382 7.21 -15.80 -18.21
CA ARG A 382 8.54 -15.85 -17.56
C ARG A 382 8.65 -14.89 -16.37
N VAL A 383 8.18 -13.66 -16.54
CA VAL A 383 8.13 -12.65 -15.46
C VAL A 383 7.22 -13.13 -14.32
N GLU A 384 6.02 -13.61 -14.64
CA GLU A 384 5.05 -14.10 -13.66
C GLU A 384 5.60 -15.28 -12.85
N VAL A 385 6.25 -16.26 -13.49
CA VAL A 385 6.88 -17.39 -12.81
C VAL A 385 8.02 -16.95 -11.89
N ARG A 386 8.85 -15.97 -12.29
CA ARG A 386 9.89 -15.41 -11.41
C ARG A 386 9.29 -14.72 -10.19
N CYS A 387 8.23 -13.94 -10.38
CA CYS A 387 7.49 -13.32 -9.28
C CYS A 387 6.95 -14.39 -8.31
N LEU A 388 6.33 -15.46 -8.83
CA LEU A 388 5.80 -16.54 -7.99
C LEU A 388 6.89 -17.29 -7.23
N ARG A 389 8.03 -17.59 -7.87
CA ARG A 389 9.19 -18.25 -7.22
C ARG A 389 9.73 -17.42 -6.05
N LEU A 390 9.96 -16.12 -6.26
CA LEU A 390 10.41 -15.25 -5.18
C LEU A 390 9.34 -15.16 -4.09
N ALA A 391 8.08 -14.95 -4.47
CA ALA A 391 6.99 -14.81 -3.50
C ALA A 391 6.81 -16.04 -2.60
N GLU A 392 6.92 -17.24 -3.17
CA GLU A 392 6.92 -18.49 -2.41
C GLU A 392 8.10 -18.56 -1.44
N ALA A 393 9.31 -18.22 -1.91
CA ALA A 393 10.50 -18.23 -1.06
C ALA A 393 10.38 -17.21 0.09
N LEU A 394 9.90 -15.98 -0.18
CA LEU A 394 9.62 -14.99 0.86
C LEU A 394 8.59 -15.51 1.86
N LEU A 395 7.52 -16.15 1.40
CA LEU A 395 6.48 -16.63 2.29
C LEU A 395 6.92 -17.82 3.14
N VAL A 396 7.58 -18.81 2.54
CA VAL A 396 7.96 -20.07 3.19
C VAL A 396 9.24 -19.92 4.01
N GLN A 397 10.24 -19.19 3.51
CA GLN A 397 11.57 -19.05 4.11
C GLN A 397 11.77 -17.74 4.89
N ARG A 398 10.72 -16.94 5.13
CA ARG A 398 10.79 -15.63 5.83
C ARG A 398 11.58 -15.60 7.14
N ARG A 399 11.69 -16.73 7.85
CA ARG A 399 12.44 -16.83 9.12
C ARG A 399 13.93 -17.14 8.91
N GLU A 400 14.29 -17.65 7.75
CA GLU A 400 15.67 -17.96 7.35
C GLU A 400 16.34 -16.75 6.68
N LEU A 401 15.55 -15.89 6.03
CA LEU A 401 15.98 -14.63 5.44
C LEU A 401 16.28 -13.60 6.53
N ALA A 402 17.53 -13.59 7.01
CA ALA A 402 17.96 -12.80 8.16
C ALA A 402 18.04 -11.28 7.91
N SER A 403 18.00 -10.82 6.67
CA SER A 403 18.07 -9.41 6.31
C SER A 403 17.36 -9.09 4.99
N VAL A 404 17.13 -7.81 4.71
CA VAL A 404 16.54 -7.37 3.43
C VAL A 404 17.51 -7.52 2.27
N GLU A 405 18.82 -7.48 2.51
CA GLU A 405 19.85 -7.74 1.50
C GLU A 405 19.84 -9.21 1.07
N ALA A 406 19.50 -10.14 1.97
CA ALA A 406 19.28 -11.54 1.59
C ALA A 406 18.08 -11.68 0.62
N VAL A 407 17.07 -10.82 0.76
CA VAL A 407 15.89 -10.78 -0.13
C VAL A 407 16.25 -10.25 -1.51
N THR A 408 16.99 -9.15 -1.60
CA THR A 408 17.41 -8.58 -2.89
C THR A 408 18.42 -9.47 -3.61
N ALA A 409 19.34 -10.11 -2.87
CA ALA A 409 20.22 -11.13 -3.41
C ALA A 409 19.44 -12.33 -3.98
N LEU A 410 18.42 -12.81 -3.25
CA LEU A 410 17.54 -13.88 -3.74
C LEU A 410 16.76 -13.45 -4.98
N ALA A 411 16.23 -12.22 -5.02
CA ALA A 411 15.54 -11.68 -6.19
C ALA A 411 16.46 -11.65 -7.44
N ALA A 412 17.70 -11.21 -7.28
CA ALA A 412 18.70 -11.22 -8.35
C ALA A 412 19.05 -12.65 -8.81
N GLN A 413 19.16 -13.60 -7.88
CA GLN A 413 19.37 -15.01 -8.19
C GLN A 413 18.20 -15.59 -9.01
N VAL A 414 16.96 -15.31 -8.62
CA VAL A 414 15.76 -15.75 -9.35
C VAL A 414 15.70 -15.15 -10.76
N LEU A 415 16.13 -13.89 -10.93
CA LEU A 415 16.20 -13.27 -12.25
C LEU A 415 17.20 -13.98 -13.17
N ALA A 416 18.37 -14.36 -12.63
CA ALA A 416 19.43 -15.06 -13.36
C ALA A 416 19.09 -16.51 -13.73
N GLN A 417 18.11 -17.13 -13.08
CA GLN A 417 17.67 -18.49 -13.41
C GLN A 417 16.96 -18.54 -14.77
N THR A 418 17.23 -19.63 -15.50
CA THR A 418 16.41 -20.01 -16.65
C THR A 418 15.02 -20.41 -16.16
N VAL A 419 14.01 -19.92 -16.87
CA VAL A 419 12.61 -20.23 -16.60
C VAL A 419 12.02 -20.80 -17.87
N ASP A 420 11.77 -22.11 -17.83
CA ASP A 420 11.00 -22.80 -18.86
C ASP A 420 9.53 -22.48 -18.62
N VAL A 421 8.86 -22.00 -19.67
CA VAL A 421 7.45 -21.59 -19.65
C VAL A 421 6.73 -22.24 -20.80
#